data_AF-A0A813ZS88-F1
#
_entry.id   AF-A0A813ZS88-F1
#
_cell.length_a   1.000
_cell.length_b   1.000
_cell.length_c   1.000
_cell.angle_alpha   90.00
_cell.angle_beta   90.00
_cell.angle_gamma   90.00
#
_symmetry.space_group_name_H-M   'P 1'
#
loop_
_entity.id
_entity.type
_entity.pdbx_description
1 polymer ?
#
loop_
_entity_poly.entity_id
_entity_poly.type
_entity_poly.pdbx_seq_one_letter_code
_entity_poly.pdbx_strand_id
1 'polypeptide(L)'
;MLPSLLKLKTTLGSHPGFSANIYKRLTQKCNGSLNGIFRYKNGSLAPIAIGTINYQLDTHLIGQLQYKTSLNFASSHMSTALVYEKENLSANVRFQLGLKNTFVAAQVARKFLDLDLKLKSSVQYGFLGFTFSYGIEKQITQFSKVDASMVINTLAGVALHIELERGLQKFVVPIHLSREVVPSAIFYGTVTPVICFYVVKKMLIDPYIRDKEEKEAQIKQERLRSELLERKRLALAAQNLMKETVTRNIEKEGPNGLVITRALYGKLRDEDKDGTRNVLENEKLVDVTIPLQFLVKDHTLQILNDQPKSNLEGFYDPCIGETKVLFIQYKYNGEPYETTLTDDQIIRLPKASHKTQWWSRPFSAVRS
;
A
#
# COMPACT_ATOMS: atom_id res chain seq x y z
N MET A 1 36.06 28.00 7.05
CA MET A 1 35.09 28.74 6.22
C MET A 1 33.86 27.85 6.01
N LEU A 2 32.66 28.31 6.33
CA LEU A 2 31.42 27.57 6.06
C LEU A 2 31.17 27.52 4.53
N PRO A 3 30.75 26.38 3.95
CA PRO A 3 30.62 26.24 2.50
C PRO A 3 29.51 27.14 1.95
N SER A 4 29.86 27.95 0.96
CA SER A 4 28.90 28.70 0.14
C SER A 4 28.54 27.86 -1.09
N LEU A 5 27.25 27.65 -1.31
CA LEU A 5 26.77 26.86 -2.46
C LEU A 5 26.28 27.82 -3.55
N LEU A 6 26.92 27.76 -4.72
CA LEU A 6 26.52 28.51 -5.91
C LEU A 6 25.69 27.62 -6.83
N LYS A 7 24.45 28.01 -7.13
CA LYS A 7 23.61 27.36 -8.15
C LYS A 7 23.37 28.33 -9.31
N LEU A 8 23.78 27.93 -10.50
CA LEU A 8 23.49 28.66 -11.73
C LEU A 8 22.30 28.01 -12.44
N LYS A 9 21.36 28.82 -12.91
CA LYS A 9 20.21 28.36 -13.68
C LYS A 9 20.02 29.26 -14.90
N THR A 10 20.07 28.65 -16.08
CA THR A 10 19.76 29.26 -17.37
C THR A 10 18.30 28.99 -17.70
N THR A 11 17.61 29.98 -18.25
CA THR A 11 16.22 29.85 -18.72
C THR A 11 16.18 30.22 -20.19
N LEU A 12 15.76 29.30 -21.05
CA LEU A 12 15.64 29.47 -22.50
C LEU A 12 14.16 29.45 -22.88
N GLY A 13 13.71 30.40 -23.70
CA GLY A 13 12.30 30.58 -24.08
C GLY A 13 12.01 32.01 -24.52
N SER A 14 10.74 32.44 -24.45
CA SER A 14 10.29 33.78 -24.88
C SER A 14 10.96 34.95 -24.14
N HIS A 15 11.61 34.69 -23.00
CA HIS A 15 12.37 35.65 -22.22
C HIS A 15 13.67 35.00 -21.73
N PRO A 16 14.74 34.96 -22.57
CA PRO A 16 15.98 34.31 -22.19
C PRO A 16 16.62 35.02 -20.99
N GLY A 17 17.19 34.26 -20.07
CA GLY A 17 17.79 34.82 -18.87
C GLY A 17 18.70 33.88 -18.11
N PHE A 18 19.58 34.49 -17.33
CA PHE A 18 20.52 33.82 -16.44
C PHE A 18 20.19 34.15 -14.98
N SER A 19 20.26 33.17 -14.10
CA SER A 19 20.12 33.39 -12.66
C SER A 19 21.24 32.72 -11.89
N ALA A 20 21.81 33.45 -10.93
CA ALA A 20 22.86 32.98 -10.03
C ALA A 20 22.34 33.06 -8.59
N ASN A 21 22.23 31.90 -7.93
CA ASN A 21 21.86 31.78 -6.52
C ASN A 21 23.10 31.48 -5.69
N ILE A 22 23.40 32.34 -4.74
CA ILE A 22 24.46 32.16 -3.74
C ILE A 22 23.77 31.88 -2.41
N TYR A 23 24.07 30.73 -1.79
CA TYR A 23 23.63 30.40 -0.45
C TYR A 23 24.80 30.48 0.52
N LYS A 24 24.63 31.20 1.62
CA LYS A 24 25.64 31.30 2.68
C LYS A 24 24.99 31.22 4.05
N ARG A 25 25.45 30.28 4.86
CA ARG A 25 25.11 30.24 6.28
C ARG A 25 25.88 31.35 7.00
N LEU A 26 25.15 32.34 7.54
CA LEU A 26 25.73 33.51 8.21
C LEU A 26 26.02 33.19 9.68
N THR A 27 25.08 32.53 10.37
CA THR A 27 25.26 32.01 11.72
C THR A 27 24.59 30.64 11.85
N GLN A 28 24.67 29.99 13.02
CA GLN A 28 24.01 28.70 13.23
C GLN A 28 22.48 28.76 13.00
N LYS A 29 21.86 29.90 13.35
CA LYS A 29 20.42 30.14 13.20
C LYS A 29 20.05 31.03 12.00
N CYS A 30 21.02 31.60 11.30
CA CYS A 30 20.78 32.55 10.20
C CYS A 30 21.38 32.07 8.88
N ASN A 31 20.53 31.92 7.88
CA ASN A 31 20.89 31.56 6.51
C ASN A 31 20.58 32.73 5.58
N GLY A 32 21.58 33.18 4.83
CA GLY A 32 21.42 34.17 3.77
C GLY A 32 21.44 33.52 2.40
N SER A 33 20.64 34.05 1.48
CA SER A 33 20.77 33.74 0.05
C SER A 33 20.67 35.01 -0.77
N LEU A 34 21.52 35.12 -1.79
CA LEU A 34 21.49 36.19 -2.77
C LEU A 34 21.23 35.59 -4.15
N ASN A 35 20.17 36.04 -4.81
CA ASN A 35 19.80 35.62 -6.15
C ASN A 35 19.86 36.81 -7.11
N GLY A 36 20.76 36.74 -8.10
CA GLY A 36 20.81 37.69 -9.21
C GLY A 36 20.17 37.07 -10.44
N ILE A 37 19.09 37.67 -10.96
CA ILE A 37 18.38 37.25 -12.16
C ILE A 37 18.55 38.32 -13.24
N PHE A 38 19.09 37.93 -14.38
CA PHE A 38 19.19 38.74 -15.59
C PHE A 38 18.20 38.21 -16.61
N ARG A 39 17.14 38.97 -16.91
CA ARG A 39 16.15 38.59 -17.92
C ARG A 39 16.20 39.58 -19.08
N TYR A 40 16.25 39.06 -20.29
CA TYR A 40 16.07 39.85 -21.50
C TYR A 40 14.58 39.95 -21.82
N LYS A 41 14.04 41.18 -21.85
CA LYS A 41 12.64 41.45 -22.17
C LYS A 41 12.55 42.67 -23.10
N ASN A 42 11.90 42.49 -24.25
CA ASN A 42 11.60 43.55 -25.23
C ASN A 42 12.80 44.45 -25.56
N GLY A 43 13.95 43.88 -25.90
CA GLY A 43 15.15 44.64 -26.27
C GLY A 43 15.99 45.18 -25.11
N SER A 44 15.53 45.06 -23.86
CA SER A 44 16.21 45.58 -22.67
C SER A 44 16.61 44.48 -21.67
N LEU A 45 17.76 44.67 -21.03
CA LEU A 45 18.20 43.85 -19.89
C LEU A 45 17.51 44.34 -18.62
N ALA A 46 16.73 43.47 -17.98
CA ALA A 46 16.12 43.74 -16.70
C ALA A 46 16.84 42.94 -15.59
N PRO A 47 17.90 43.49 -14.97
CA PRO A 47 18.55 42.86 -13.83
C PRO A 47 17.67 43.00 -12.58
N ILE A 48 17.55 41.90 -11.85
CA ILE A 48 16.80 41.79 -10.60
C ILE A 48 17.74 41.14 -9.58
N ALA A 49 17.98 41.82 -8.47
CA ALA A 49 18.70 41.27 -7.33
C ALA A 49 17.71 40.99 -6.19
N ILE A 50 17.75 39.79 -5.64
CA ILE A 50 16.91 39.36 -4.51
C ILE A 50 17.84 38.90 -3.40
N GLY A 51 17.93 39.67 -2.32
CA GLY A 51 18.55 39.24 -1.08
C GLY A 51 17.48 38.62 -0.17
N THR A 52 17.74 37.47 0.41
CA THR A 52 16.87 36.82 1.40
C THR A 52 17.69 36.44 2.61
N ILE A 53 17.19 36.76 3.79
CA ILE A 53 17.76 36.39 5.08
C ILE A 53 16.68 35.59 5.81
N ASN A 54 16.99 34.35 6.15
CA ASN A 54 16.14 33.48 6.95
C ASN A 54 16.79 33.33 8.33
N TYR A 55 16.07 33.73 9.38
CA TYR A 55 16.50 33.62 10.76
C TYR A 55 15.56 32.66 11.50
N GLN A 56 16.10 31.57 12.01
CA GLN A 56 15.38 30.61 12.84
C GLN A 56 15.25 31.18 14.25
N LEU A 57 14.06 31.74 14.54
CA LEU A 57 13.71 32.34 15.83
C LEU A 57 13.46 31.24 16.88
N ASP A 58 12.77 30.18 16.47
CA ASP A 58 12.46 29.00 17.30
C ASP A 58 12.54 27.71 16.47
N THR A 59 12.36 26.54 17.09
CA THR A 59 12.32 25.23 16.43
C THR A 59 11.29 25.19 15.30
N HIS A 60 10.14 25.83 15.51
CA HIS A 60 9.02 25.86 14.57
C HIS A 60 8.78 27.24 13.92
N LEU A 61 9.60 28.26 14.24
CA LEU A 61 9.36 29.64 13.81
C LEU A 61 10.57 30.21 13.07
N ILE A 62 10.36 30.59 11.82
CA ILE A 62 11.38 31.14 10.93
C ILE A 62 10.94 32.54 10.49
N GLY A 63 11.75 33.54 10.83
CA GLY A 63 11.64 34.88 10.25
C GLY A 63 12.36 34.93 8.91
N GLN A 64 11.74 35.55 7.91
CA GLN A 64 12.32 35.77 6.59
C GLN A 64 12.27 37.26 6.26
N LEU A 65 13.40 37.82 5.83
CA LEU A 65 13.49 39.17 5.30
C LEU A 65 13.99 39.07 3.87
N GLN A 66 13.20 39.56 2.91
CA GLN A 66 13.55 39.56 1.50
C GLN A 66 13.56 40.97 0.96
N TYR A 67 14.65 41.35 0.30
CA TYR A 67 14.76 42.60 -0.41
C TYR A 67 14.96 42.32 -1.89
N LYS A 68 13.99 42.75 -2.70
CA LYS A 68 14.03 42.62 -4.14
C LYS A 68 14.25 44.00 -4.75
N THR A 69 15.34 44.17 -5.47
CA THR A 69 15.65 45.37 -6.24
C THR A 69 15.73 45.04 -7.72
N SER A 70 15.30 45.98 -8.55
CA SER A 70 15.38 45.90 -10.00
C SER A 70 15.82 47.24 -10.56
N LEU A 71 16.46 47.25 -11.74
CA LEU A 71 16.94 48.49 -12.38
C LEU A 71 15.86 49.59 -12.45
N ASN A 72 14.61 49.18 -12.68
CA ASN A 72 13.45 50.04 -12.50
C ASN A 72 13.04 50.02 -11.02
N PHE A 73 13.42 51.05 -10.26
CA PHE A 73 13.11 51.17 -8.82
C PHE A 73 11.63 50.97 -8.48
N ALA A 74 10.73 51.22 -9.43
CA ALA A 74 9.29 51.02 -9.26
C ALA A 74 8.85 49.57 -8.97
N SER A 75 9.66 48.56 -9.32
CA SER A 75 9.38 47.14 -8.99
C SER A 75 10.16 46.62 -7.78
N SER A 76 10.94 47.48 -7.13
CA SER A 76 11.65 47.16 -5.89
C SER A 76 10.66 47.06 -4.72
N HIS A 77 10.85 46.05 -3.87
CA HIS A 77 10.07 45.88 -2.66
C HIS A 77 10.89 45.16 -1.58
N MET A 78 10.55 45.48 -0.33
CA MET A 78 11.02 44.78 0.85
C MET A 78 9.85 43.94 1.37
N SER A 79 10.10 42.70 1.76
CA SER A 79 9.10 41.87 2.42
C SER A 79 9.67 41.20 3.65
N THR A 80 8.88 41.22 4.73
CA THR A 80 9.17 40.56 5.99
C THR A 80 8.10 39.49 6.19
N ALA A 81 8.48 38.24 6.41
CA ALA A 81 7.57 37.15 6.68
C ALA A 81 7.92 36.41 7.95
N LEU A 82 6.90 35.95 8.67
CA LEU A 82 7.01 35.03 9.78
C LEU A 82 6.36 33.72 9.35
N VAL A 83 7.14 32.64 9.35
CA VAL A 83 6.70 31.31 8.96
C VAL A 83 6.73 30.42 10.19
N TYR A 84 5.56 29.95 10.59
CA TYR A 84 5.40 28.97 11.66
C TYR A 84 5.07 27.62 11.02
N GLU A 85 5.86 26.59 11.27
CA GLU A 85 5.62 25.26 10.75
C GLU A 85 5.75 24.20 11.84
N LYS A 86 4.61 23.57 12.13
CA LYS A 86 4.44 22.37 12.96
C LYS A 86 3.85 21.26 12.08
N GLU A 87 3.95 20.00 12.50
CA GLU A 87 3.48 18.83 11.75
C GLU A 87 2.06 18.99 11.20
N ASN A 88 1.13 19.48 12.03
CA ASN A 88 -0.29 19.63 11.67
C ASN A 88 -0.70 21.06 11.26
N LEU A 89 0.17 22.06 11.45
CA LEU A 89 -0.18 23.46 11.25
C LEU A 89 0.97 24.24 10.62
N SER A 90 0.71 24.85 9.48
CA SER A 90 1.60 25.80 8.83
C SER A 90 0.91 27.17 8.82
N ALA A 91 1.51 28.18 9.43
CA ALA A 91 1.04 29.55 9.37
C ALA A 91 2.11 30.47 8.77
N ASN A 92 1.72 31.44 7.96
CA ASN A 92 2.60 32.38 7.30
C ASN A 92 1.99 33.77 7.36
N VAL A 93 2.70 34.73 7.93
CA VAL A 93 2.31 36.14 7.87
C VAL A 93 3.39 36.88 7.10
N ARG A 94 3.02 37.65 6.08
CA ARG A 94 3.93 38.38 5.20
C ARG A 94 3.50 39.83 5.06
N PHE A 95 4.42 40.73 5.32
CA PHE A 95 4.31 42.16 5.06
C PHE A 95 5.20 42.48 3.88
N GLN A 96 4.65 43.04 2.81
CA GLN A 96 5.42 43.50 1.65
C GLN A 96 5.20 45.00 1.48
N LEU A 97 6.30 45.74 1.43
CA LEU A 97 6.36 47.19 1.23
C LEU A 97 7.06 47.44 -0.11
N GLY A 98 6.34 48.03 -1.06
CA GLY A 98 6.87 48.34 -2.39
C GLY A 98 6.02 49.38 -3.10
N LEU A 99 6.65 50.20 -3.94
CA LEU A 99 6.01 51.35 -4.58
C LEU A 99 4.76 51.00 -5.39
N LYS A 100 4.78 49.87 -6.10
CA LYS A 100 3.64 49.38 -6.89
C LYS A 100 2.81 48.27 -6.22
N ASN A 101 3.35 47.63 -5.19
CA ASN A 101 2.72 46.45 -4.59
C ASN A 101 3.06 46.35 -3.09
N THR A 102 2.26 47.06 -2.29
CA THR A 102 2.28 46.99 -0.82
C THR A 102 1.08 46.19 -0.33
N PHE A 103 1.33 45.15 0.45
CA PHE A 103 0.28 44.30 1.02
C PHE A 103 0.73 43.63 2.31
N VAL A 104 -0.25 43.24 3.10
CA VAL A 104 -0.14 42.33 4.23
C VAL A 104 -0.90 41.06 3.86
N ALA A 105 -0.28 39.91 4.05
CA ALA A 105 -0.91 38.61 3.81
C ALA A 105 -0.75 37.72 5.03
N ALA A 106 -1.81 37.00 5.37
CA ALA A 106 -1.82 35.95 6.38
C ALA A 106 -2.34 34.67 5.73
N GLN A 107 -1.64 33.56 5.95
CA GLN A 107 -2.01 32.24 5.42
C GLN A 107 -1.93 31.24 6.54
N VAL A 108 -2.95 30.40 6.67
CA VAL A 108 -3.02 29.32 7.64
C VAL A 108 -3.40 28.07 6.88
N ALA A 109 -2.60 27.03 7.03
CA ALA A 109 -2.84 25.73 6.46
C ALA A 109 -2.78 24.65 7.54
N ARG A 110 -3.86 23.89 7.69
CA ARG A 110 -3.95 22.78 8.64
C ARG A 110 -3.84 21.47 7.87
N LYS A 111 -2.86 20.64 8.23
CA LYS A 111 -2.62 19.32 7.65
C LYS A 111 -3.32 18.26 8.53
N PHE A 112 -4.14 17.43 7.93
CA PHE A 112 -4.77 16.26 8.54
C PHE A 112 -4.03 15.02 8.02
N LEU A 113 -3.16 14.45 8.86
CA LEU A 113 -2.30 13.32 8.52
C LEU A 113 -3.12 12.05 8.18
N ASP A 114 -4.22 11.79 8.90
CA ASP A 114 -5.01 10.57 8.72
C ASP A 114 -5.74 10.49 7.36
N LEU A 115 -5.95 11.63 6.70
CA LEU A 115 -6.75 11.74 5.46
C LEU A 115 -5.95 12.31 4.28
N ASP A 116 -4.64 12.54 4.46
CA ASP A 116 -3.76 13.20 3.49
C ASP A 116 -4.37 14.51 2.92
N LEU A 117 -5.05 15.26 3.79
CA LEU A 117 -5.84 16.44 3.44
C LEU A 117 -5.26 17.68 4.12
N LYS A 118 -5.12 18.76 3.36
CA LYS A 118 -4.61 20.04 3.84
C LYS A 118 -5.61 21.15 3.55
N LEU A 119 -6.19 21.71 4.60
CA LEU A 119 -7.09 22.85 4.51
C LEU A 119 -6.24 24.12 4.48
N LYS A 120 -6.47 25.00 3.51
CA LYS A 120 -5.76 26.29 3.35
C LYS A 120 -6.74 27.44 3.47
N SER A 121 -6.33 28.49 4.14
CA SER A 121 -7.02 29.78 4.21
C SER A 121 -5.98 30.88 4.10
N SER A 122 -6.18 31.85 3.22
CA SER A 122 -5.32 33.01 3.12
C SER A 122 -6.10 34.30 2.90
N VAL A 123 -5.61 35.34 3.55
CA VAL A 123 -6.12 36.71 3.47
C VAL A 123 -4.96 37.57 3.01
N GLN A 124 -5.17 38.40 2.00
CA GLN A 124 -4.23 39.40 1.54
C GLN A 124 -4.95 40.73 1.42
N TYR A 125 -4.42 41.73 2.11
CA TYR A 125 -4.92 43.10 2.10
C TYR A 125 -3.81 44.03 1.62
N GLY A 126 -4.04 44.77 0.55
CA GLY A 126 -3.03 45.70 0.03
C GLY A 126 -3.64 46.84 -0.76
N PHE A 127 -2.76 47.65 -1.35
CA PHE A 127 -3.18 48.79 -2.17
C PHE A 127 -4.02 48.36 -3.39
N LEU A 128 -3.75 47.17 -3.93
CA LEU A 128 -4.51 46.56 -5.04
C LEU A 128 -5.80 45.85 -4.56
N GLY A 129 -6.28 46.18 -3.36
CA GLY A 129 -7.51 45.66 -2.81
C GLY A 129 -7.32 44.45 -1.89
N PHE A 130 -8.42 43.77 -1.66
CA PHE A 130 -8.53 42.64 -0.74
C PHE A 130 -8.68 41.35 -1.52
N THR A 131 -7.92 40.33 -1.13
CA THR A 131 -8.02 38.97 -1.66
C THR A 131 -8.20 38.01 -0.51
N PHE A 132 -9.28 37.25 -0.52
CA PHE A 132 -9.52 36.16 0.40
C PHE A 132 -9.56 34.86 -0.38
N SER A 133 -8.89 33.83 0.10
CA SER A 133 -8.95 32.52 -0.50
C SER A 133 -9.00 31.41 0.52
N TYR A 134 -9.76 30.38 0.21
CA TYR A 134 -9.87 29.18 1.02
C TYR A 134 -9.96 27.97 0.10
N GLY A 135 -9.39 26.85 0.53
CA GLY A 135 -9.31 25.68 -0.31
C GLY A 135 -8.88 24.43 0.42
N ILE A 136 -8.94 23.33 -0.32
CA ILE A 136 -8.59 22.00 0.15
C ILE A 136 -7.61 21.40 -0.84
N GLU A 137 -6.45 21.01 -0.34
CA GLU A 137 -5.46 20.20 -1.05
C GLU A 137 -5.56 18.76 -0.56
N LYS A 138 -5.61 17.81 -1.49
CA LYS A 138 -5.59 16.38 -1.22
C LYS A 138 -4.47 15.72 -2.01
N GLN A 139 -3.66 14.93 -1.32
CA GLN A 139 -2.68 14.09 -1.98
C GLN A 139 -3.38 12.80 -2.47
N ILE A 140 -3.34 12.55 -3.78
CA ILE A 140 -3.98 11.37 -4.39
C ILE A 140 -2.97 10.24 -4.53
N THR A 141 -1.73 10.57 -4.90
CA THR A 141 -0.61 9.63 -5.01
C THR A 141 0.64 10.23 -4.39
N GLN A 142 1.71 9.45 -4.26
CA GLN A 142 3.01 9.94 -3.77
C GLN A 142 3.55 11.14 -4.56
N PHE A 143 3.17 11.27 -5.84
CA PHE A 143 3.66 12.32 -6.74
C PHE A 143 2.54 13.21 -7.27
N SER A 144 1.28 13.04 -6.86
CA SER A 144 0.14 13.81 -7.38
C SER A 144 -0.69 14.42 -6.26
N LYS A 145 -0.85 15.74 -6.30
CA LYS A 145 -1.70 16.51 -5.40
C LYS A 145 -2.74 17.27 -6.20
N VAL A 146 -3.97 17.29 -5.71
CA VAL A 146 -5.07 18.05 -6.27
C VAL A 146 -5.49 19.08 -5.24
N ASP A 147 -5.53 20.34 -5.64
CA ASP A 147 -5.96 21.47 -4.83
C ASP A 147 -7.15 22.16 -5.50
N ALA A 148 -8.19 22.40 -4.72
CA ALA A 148 -9.34 23.18 -5.14
C ALA A 148 -9.50 24.35 -4.17
N SER A 149 -9.32 25.56 -4.68
CA SER A 149 -9.38 26.77 -3.87
C SER A 149 -10.25 27.84 -4.51
N MET A 150 -11.10 28.45 -3.68
CA MET A 150 -11.88 29.61 -4.06
C MET A 150 -11.06 30.87 -3.78
N VAL A 151 -10.91 31.73 -4.78
CA VAL A 151 -10.23 33.03 -4.66
C VAL A 151 -11.25 34.13 -4.90
N ILE A 152 -11.42 34.99 -3.89
CA ILE A 152 -12.30 36.15 -3.91
C ILE A 152 -11.39 37.37 -3.90
N ASN A 153 -11.44 38.16 -4.96
CA ASN A 153 -10.65 39.35 -5.13
C ASN A 153 -11.57 40.53 -5.41
N THR A 154 -11.39 41.64 -4.71
CA THR A 154 -12.23 42.84 -4.89
C THR A 154 -12.15 43.45 -6.29
N LEU A 155 -11.03 43.30 -6.99
CA LEU A 155 -10.82 43.85 -8.34
C LEU A 155 -11.05 42.82 -9.45
N ALA A 156 -10.71 41.55 -9.20
CA ALA A 156 -10.78 40.47 -10.19
C ALA A 156 -12.01 39.57 -10.05
N GLY A 157 -12.86 39.80 -9.04
CA GLY A 157 -14.07 39.05 -8.76
C GLY A 157 -13.80 37.70 -8.08
N VAL A 158 -14.63 36.69 -8.42
CA VAL A 158 -14.59 35.36 -7.80
C VAL A 158 -14.11 34.34 -8.82
N ALA A 159 -13.08 33.55 -8.47
CA ALA A 159 -12.49 32.55 -9.34
C ALA A 159 -12.10 31.26 -8.61
N LEU A 160 -12.53 30.12 -9.16
CA LEU A 160 -12.20 28.79 -8.66
C LEU A 160 -10.90 28.31 -9.31
N HIS A 161 -9.87 28.14 -8.48
CA HIS A 161 -8.60 27.59 -8.92
C HIS A 161 -8.56 26.10 -8.63
N ILE A 162 -8.54 25.31 -9.70
CA ILE A 162 -8.26 23.87 -9.63
C ILE A 162 -6.81 23.68 -10.04
N GLU A 163 -6.00 23.19 -9.11
CA GLU A 163 -4.58 22.95 -9.30
C GLU A 163 -4.26 21.45 -9.20
N LEU A 164 -3.55 20.92 -10.19
CA LEU A 164 -3.01 19.57 -10.21
C LEU A 164 -1.48 19.66 -10.24
N GLU A 165 -0.83 19.26 -9.16
CA GLU A 165 0.61 19.13 -9.08
C GLU A 165 0.97 17.65 -9.32
N ARG A 166 1.68 17.35 -10.41
CA ARG A 166 2.18 16.01 -10.73
C ARG A 166 3.70 16.06 -10.91
N GLY A 167 4.44 15.55 -9.93
CA GLY A 167 5.90 15.54 -9.93
C GLY A 167 6.49 16.95 -9.99
N LEU A 168 7.08 17.32 -11.14
CA LEU A 168 7.67 18.65 -11.37
C LEU A 168 6.77 19.60 -12.15
N GLN A 169 5.55 19.19 -12.50
CA GLN A 169 4.60 19.96 -13.29
C GLN A 169 3.41 20.40 -12.43
N LYS A 170 3.02 21.67 -12.55
CA LYS A 170 1.89 22.28 -11.86
C LYS A 170 0.91 22.84 -12.89
N PHE A 171 -0.26 22.23 -12.99
CA PHE A 171 -1.35 22.66 -13.86
C PHE A 171 -2.37 23.44 -13.04
N VAL A 172 -2.61 24.71 -13.38
CA VAL A 172 -3.59 25.56 -12.69
C VAL A 172 -4.65 25.97 -13.69
N VAL A 173 -5.90 25.58 -13.43
CA VAL A 173 -7.07 25.95 -14.22
C VAL A 173 -7.91 26.95 -13.41
N PRO A 174 -7.80 28.26 -13.71
CA PRO A 174 -8.65 29.27 -13.10
C PRO A 174 -10.00 29.36 -13.83
N ILE A 175 -11.08 29.02 -13.14
CA ILE A 175 -12.46 29.18 -13.61
C ILE A 175 -12.99 30.48 -13.01
N HIS A 176 -13.07 31.53 -13.81
CA HIS A 176 -13.66 32.81 -13.38
C HIS A 176 -15.18 32.70 -13.33
N LEU A 177 -15.76 32.83 -12.13
CA LEU A 177 -17.21 32.72 -11.91
C LEU A 177 -17.91 34.07 -12.07
N SER A 178 -17.32 35.14 -11.53
CA SER A 178 -17.87 36.49 -11.61
C SER A 178 -16.77 37.54 -11.64
N ARG A 179 -17.04 38.68 -12.28
CA ARG A 179 -16.13 39.85 -12.30
C ARG A 179 -16.27 40.72 -11.05
N GLU A 180 -17.41 40.61 -10.37
CA GLU A 180 -17.72 41.30 -9.12
C GLU A 180 -17.82 40.30 -7.97
N VAL A 181 -17.69 40.78 -6.73
CA VAL A 181 -17.82 39.94 -5.53
C VAL A 181 -19.30 39.70 -5.25
N VAL A 182 -19.85 38.65 -5.85
CA VAL A 182 -21.25 38.27 -5.66
C VAL A 182 -21.33 37.04 -4.74
N PRO A 183 -22.12 37.09 -3.65
CA PRO A 183 -22.27 35.97 -2.72
C PRO A 183 -22.78 34.68 -3.39
N SER A 184 -23.65 34.80 -4.40
CA SER A 184 -24.17 33.64 -5.15
C SER A 184 -23.06 32.91 -5.90
N ALA A 185 -22.09 33.61 -6.48
CA ALA A 185 -20.95 33.00 -7.16
C ALA A 185 -20.06 32.22 -6.18
N ILE A 186 -19.87 32.73 -4.96
CA ILE A 186 -19.11 32.05 -3.89
C ILE A 186 -19.86 30.77 -3.46
N PHE A 187 -21.19 30.86 -3.31
CA PHE A 187 -22.03 29.72 -2.95
C PHE A 187 -21.97 28.62 -4.02
N TYR A 188 -22.21 28.95 -5.28
CA TYR A 188 -22.14 27.96 -6.35
C TYR A 188 -20.72 27.45 -6.58
N GLY A 189 -19.70 28.30 -6.41
CA GLY A 189 -18.29 27.92 -6.53
C GLY A 189 -17.80 26.95 -5.44
N THR A 190 -18.51 26.83 -4.32
CA THR A 190 -18.17 25.91 -3.23
C THR A 190 -19.07 24.71 -3.14
N VAL A 191 -20.38 24.95 -3.11
CA VAL A 191 -21.36 23.89 -2.88
C VAL A 191 -21.42 22.97 -4.09
N THR A 192 -21.39 23.51 -5.32
CA THR A 192 -21.50 22.71 -6.54
C THR A 192 -20.32 21.73 -6.70
N PRO A 193 -19.03 22.14 -6.57
CA PRO A 193 -17.93 21.18 -6.67
C PRO A 193 -17.91 20.13 -5.56
N VAL A 194 -18.30 20.49 -4.34
CA VAL A 194 -18.36 19.55 -3.21
C VAL A 194 -19.46 18.50 -3.41
N ILE A 195 -20.67 18.92 -3.80
CA ILE A 195 -21.77 18.00 -4.11
C ILE A 195 -21.41 17.15 -5.32
N CYS A 196 -20.87 17.76 -6.39
CA CYS A 196 -20.44 17.03 -7.59
C CYS A 196 -19.40 15.96 -7.24
N PHE A 197 -18.40 16.30 -6.41
CA PHE A 197 -17.41 15.34 -5.94
C PHE A 197 -18.05 14.19 -5.15
N TYR A 198 -18.99 14.48 -4.24
CA TYR A 198 -19.67 13.46 -3.46
C TYR A 198 -20.51 12.52 -4.35
N VAL A 199 -21.26 13.07 -5.30
CA VAL A 199 -22.09 12.29 -6.24
C VAL A 199 -21.21 11.42 -7.13
N VAL A 200 -20.17 11.98 -7.74
CA VAL A 200 -19.24 11.22 -8.59
C VAL A 200 -18.52 10.14 -7.78
N LYS A 201 -18.07 10.45 -6.57
CA LYS A 201 -17.41 9.46 -5.71
C LYS A 201 -18.35 8.29 -5.40
N LYS A 202 -19.57 8.58 -4.94
CA LYS A 202 -20.51 7.55 -4.48
C LYS A 202 -21.15 6.76 -5.62
N MET A 203 -21.46 7.40 -6.76
CA MET A 203 -22.15 6.75 -7.87
C MET A 203 -21.23 6.13 -8.92
N LEU A 204 -19.99 6.62 -9.09
CA LEU A 204 -19.08 6.14 -10.15
C LEU A 204 -17.83 5.48 -9.57
N ILE A 205 -17.14 6.15 -8.65
CA ILE A 205 -15.83 5.70 -8.17
C ILE A 205 -15.96 4.49 -7.23
N ASP A 206 -16.75 4.61 -6.16
CA ASP A 206 -16.93 3.56 -5.16
C ASP A 206 -17.44 2.23 -5.77
N PRO A 207 -18.46 2.20 -6.67
CA PRO A 207 -18.88 0.94 -7.28
C PRO A 207 -17.82 0.34 -8.21
N TYR A 208 -17.05 1.16 -8.92
CA TYR A 208 -15.97 0.67 -9.78
C TYR A 208 -14.84 0.01 -8.98
N ILE A 209 -14.45 0.60 -7.85
CA ILE A 209 -13.43 0.03 -6.96
C ILE A 209 -13.91 -1.31 -6.40
N ARG A 210 -15.17 -1.38 -5.94
CA ARG A 210 -15.76 -2.64 -5.43
C ARG A 210 -15.80 -3.73 -6.48
N ASP A 211 -16.30 -3.43 -7.69
CA ASP A 211 -16.34 -4.39 -8.80
C ASP A 211 -14.93 -4.89 -9.17
N LYS A 212 -13.93 -4.02 -9.11
CA LYS A 212 -12.53 -4.41 -9.33
C LYS A 212 -12.02 -5.37 -8.24
N GLU A 213 -12.26 -5.04 -6.97
CA GLU A 213 -11.87 -5.89 -5.83
C GLU A 213 -12.56 -7.26 -5.89
N GLU A 214 -13.84 -7.29 -6.25
CA GLU A 214 -14.62 -8.51 -6.44
C GLU A 214 -14.07 -9.37 -7.58
N LYS A 215 -13.76 -8.77 -8.74
CA LYS A 215 -13.13 -9.47 -9.87
C LYS A 215 -11.76 -10.03 -9.52
N GLU A 216 -10.92 -9.27 -8.81
CA GLU A 216 -9.62 -9.75 -8.36
C GLU A 216 -9.75 -10.91 -7.36
N ALA A 217 -10.76 -10.87 -6.48
CA ALA A 217 -11.06 -11.96 -5.57
C ALA A 217 -11.54 -13.22 -6.33
N GLN A 218 -12.41 -13.06 -7.33
CA GLN A 218 -12.90 -14.15 -8.17
C GLN A 218 -11.75 -14.81 -8.96
N ILE A 219 -10.90 -14.01 -9.62
CA ILE A 219 -9.74 -14.52 -10.36
C ILE A 219 -8.79 -15.30 -9.44
N LYS A 220 -8.57 -14.83 -8.20
CA LYS A 220 -7.76 -15.55 -7.21
C LYS A 220 -8.38 -16.89 -6.82
N GLN A 221 -9.71 -16.93 -6.60
CA GLN A 221 -10.42 -18.16 -6.27
C GLN A 221 -10.40 -19.16 -7.44
N GLU A 222 -10.59 -18.69 -8.68
CA GLU A 222 -10.54 -19.53 -9.87
C GLU A 222 -9.15 -20.15 -10.09
N ARG A 223 -8.09 -19.34 -9.95
CA ARG A 223 -6.70 -19.83 -10.06
C ARG A 223 -6.39 -20.89 -9.00
N LEU A 224 -6.76 -20.64 -7.75
CA LEU A 224 -6.57 -21.60 -6.66
C LEU A 224 -7.32 -22.91 -6.94
N ARG A 225 -8.55 -22.81 -7.46
CA ARG A 225 -9.36 -23.98 -7.81
C ARG A 225 -8.75 -24.78 -8.96
N SER A 226 -8.25 -24.12 -10.01
CA SER A 226 -7.61 -24.80 -11.13
C SER A 226 -6.32 -25.51 -10.71
N GLU A 227 -5.49 -24.87 -9.88
CA GLU A 227 -4.25 -25.46 -9.37
C GLU A 227 -4.52 -26.68 -8.48
N LEU A 228 -5.54 -26.61 -7.61
CA LEU A 228 -5.95 -27.75 -6.78
C LEU A 228 -6.43 -28.93 -7.62
N LEU A 229 -7.24 -28.67 -8.66
CA LEU A 229 -7.75 -29.72 -9.54
C LEU A 229 -6.62 -30.42 -10.31
N GLU A 230 -5.65 -29.65 -10.80
CA GLU A 230 -4.48 -30.18 -11.50
C GLU A 230 -3.63 -31.05 -10.56
N ARG A 231 -3.29 -30.56 -9.36
CA ARG A 231 -2.53 -31.34 -8.37
C ARG A 231 -3.25 -32.62 -7.96
N LYS A 232 -4.57 -32.56 -7.76
CA LYS A 232 -5.39 -33.74 -7.48
C LYS A 232 -5.32 -34.75 -8.63
N ARG A 233 -5.43 -34.29 -9.88
CA ARG A 233 -5.33 -35.16 -11.06
C ARG A 233 -3.96 -35.82 -11.17
N LEU A 234 -2.88 -35.07 -10.97
CA LEU A 234 -1.50 -35.58 -11.00
C LEU A 234 -1.28 -36.62 -9.89
N ALA A 235 -1.74 -36.35 -8.67
CA ALA A 235 -1.64 -37.28 -7.55
C ALA A 235 -2.42 -38.58 -7.81
N LEU A 236 -3.66 -38.50 -8.29
CA LEU A 236 -4.47 -39.67 -8.63
C LEU A 236 -3.85 -40.50 -9.76
N ALA A 237 -3.26 -39.84 -10.77
CA ALA A 237 -2.55 -40.54 -11.84
C ALA A 237 -1.33 -41.29 -11.30
N ALA A 238 -0.52 -40.65 -10.45
CA ALA A 238 0.63 -41.30 -9.80
C ALA A 238 0.20 -42.49 -8.92
N GLN A 239 -0.87 -42.33 -8.12
CA GLN A 239 -1.43 -43.43 -7.32
C GLN A 239 -1.84 -44.63 -8.19
N ASN A 240 -2.46 -44.38 -9.35
CA ASN A 240 -2.86 -45.45 -10.26
C ASN A 240 -1.67 -46.21 -10.85
N LEU A 241 -0.57 -45.52 -11.19
CA LEU A 241 0.66 -46.16 -11.67
C LEU A 241 1.34 -47.00 -10.58
N MET A 242 1.25 -46.57 -9.31
CA MET A 242 1.85 -47.28 -8.18
C MET A 242 1.11 -48.57 -7.79
N LYS A 243 -0.20 -48.68 -8.09
CA LYS A 243 -1.06 -49.80 -7.66
C LYS A 243 -0.46 -51.17 -7.97
N GLU A 244 0.00 -51.38 -9.19
CA GLU A 244 0.56 -52.67 -9.62
C GLU A 244 1.83 -53.03 -8.84
N THR A 245 2.69 -52.05 -8.60
CA THR A 245 3.94 -52.27 -7.84
C THR A 245 3.64 -52.50 -6.36
N VAL A 246 2.64 -51.79 -5.82
CA VAL A 246 2.20 -51.95 -4.43
C VAL A 246 1.63 -53.34 -4.18
N THR A 247 0.76 -53.86 -5.05
CA THR A 247 0.21 -55.22 -4.92
C THR A 247 1.34 -56.26 -4.87
N ARG A 248 2.33 -56.12 -5.78
CA ARG A 248 3.51 -56.99 -5.79
C ARG A 248 4.37 -56.86 -4.53
N ASN A 249 4.52 -55.63 -4.00
CA ASN A 249 5.27 -55.41 -2.76
C ASN A 249 4.57 -56.04 -1.55
N ILE A 250 3.24 -55.93 -1.46
CA ILE A 250 2.44 -56.56 -0.40
C ILE A 250 2.62 -58.10 -0.43
N GLU A 251 2.59 -58.71 -1.62
CA GLU A 251 2.81 -60.16 -1.76
C GLU A 251 4.22 -60.58 -1.34
N LYS A 252 5.25 -59.79 -1.67
CA LYS A 252 6.64 -60.06 -1.29
C LYS A 252 6.88 -59.94 0.22
N GLU A 253 6.23 -58.98 0.86
CA GLU A 253 6.37 -58.75 2.30
C GLU A 253 5.76 -59.89 3.14
N GLY A 254 4.79 -60.61 2.59
CA GLY A 254 4.19 -61.78 3.24
C GLY A 254 3.44 -61.45 4.55
N PRO A 255 3.01 -62.47 5.31
CA PRO A 255 2.19 -62.27 6.52
C PRO A 255 2.93 -61.58 7.68
N ASN A 256 4.27 -61.60 7.66
CA ASN A 256 5.12 -61.02 8.71
C ASN A 256 5.65 -59.63 8.36
N GLY A 257 5.26 -59.05 7.23
CA GLY A 257 5.72 -57.73 6.81
C GLY A 257 4.93 -56.54 7.35
N LEU A 258 5.33 -55.35 6.92
CA LEU A 258 4.69 -54.07 7.22
C LEU A 258 3.67 -53.72 6.11
N VAL A 259 2.40 -53.91 6.40
CA VAL A 259 1.30 -53.61 5.46
C VAL A 259 0.45 -52.46 5.99
N ILE A 260 0.43 -51.34 5.27
CA ILE A 260 -0.40 -50.18 5.56
C ILE A 260 -1.82 -50.48 5.14
N THR A 261 -2.73 -50.52 6.11
CA THR A 261 -4.14 -50.84 5.88
C THR A 261 -4.96 -49.62 5.51
N ARG A 262 -4.60 -48.45 6.05
CA ARG A 262 -5.31 -47.19 5.80
C ARG A 262 -4.40 -46.02 6.12
N ALA A 263 -4.34 -45.02 5.24
CA ALA A 263 -3.66 -43.78 5.54
C ALA A 263 -4.37 -42.57 4.93
N LEU A 264 -4.56 -41.53 5.74
CA LEU A 264 -5.33 -40.34 5.38
C LEU A 264 -4.50 -39.08 5.61
N TYR A 265 -4.48 -38.19 4.63
CA TYR A 265 -3.75 -36.92 4.69
C TYR A 265 -4.70 -35.73 4.52
N GLY A 266 -4.62 -34.75 5.42
CA GLY A 266 -5.42 -33.54 5.38
C GLY A 266 -5.90 -33.10 6.75
N LYS A 267 -7.10 -32.51 6.81
CA LYS A 267 -7.70 -32.08 8.08
C LYS A 267 -8.60 -33.17 8.64
N LEU A 268 -8.07 -33.92 9.59
CA LEU A 268 -8.74 -35.06 10.21
C LEU A 268 -9.67 -34.60 11.34
N ARG A 269 -10.92 -35.08 11.35
CA ARG A 269 -11.80 -35.04 12.53
C ARG A 269 -11.77 -36.41 13.23
N ASP A 270 -12.08 -36.47 14.52
CA ASP A 270 -12.04 -37.75 15.26
C ASP A 270 -12.99 -38.81 14.69
N GLU A 271 -14.12 -38.38 14.10
CA GLU A 271 -15.07 -39.26 13.40
C GLU A 271 -14.48 -39.95 12.14
N ASP A 272 -13.45 -39.36 11.52
CA ASP A 272 -12.83 -39.90 10.30
C ASP A 272 -11.86 -41.06 10.58
N LYS A 273 -11.45 -41.23 11.85
CA LYS A 273 -10.56 -42.32 12.32
C LYS A 273 -11.29 -43.65 12.45
N ASP A 274 -12.55 -43.63 12.89
CA ASP A 274 -13.37 -44.81 13.15
C ASP A 274 -13.93 -45.46 11.86
N GLY A 275 -13.69 -44.84 10.70
CA GLY A 275 -14.06 -45.41 9.40
C GLY A 275 -15.55 -45.33 9.05
N THR A 276 -16.34 -44.62 9.86
CA THR A 276 -17.80 -44.48 9.73
C THR A 276 -18.22 -43.61 8.53
N ARG A 277 -17.33 -42.76 8.00
CA ARG A 277 -17.57 -41.94 6.81
C ARG A 277 -16.66 -42.33 5.65
N ASN A 278 -17.22 -42.28 4.44
CA ASN A 278 -16.46 -42.42 3.21
C ASN A 278 -15.50 -41.24 3.05
N VAL A 279 -14.20 -41.54 2.96
CA VAL A 279 -13.13 -40.53 2.72
C VAL A 279 -13.40 -39.72 1.45
N LEU A 280 -14.08 -40.32 0.47
CA LEU A 280 -14.48 -39.71 -0.79
C LEU A 280 -15.50 -38.55 -0.63
N GLU A 281 -16.23 -38.49 0.48
CA GLU A 281 -17.21 -37.42 0.75
C GLU A 281 -16.56 -36.17 1.36
N ASN A 282 -15.39 -36.32 1.98
CA ASN A 282 -14.65 -35.21 2.56
C ASN A 282 -13.61 -34.68 1.55
N GLU A 283 -13.93 -33.59 0.84
CA GLU A 283 -13.00 -32.92 -0.09
C GLU A 283 -11.68 -32.47 0.56
N LYS A 284 -11.64 -32.42 1.89
CA LYS A 284 -10.50 -32.00 2.73
C LYS A 284 -9.58 -33.15 3.17
N LEU A 285 -9.84 -34.39 2.74
CA LEU A 285 -9.05 -35.57 3.06
C LEU A 285 -8.60 -36.29 1.78
N VAL A 286 -7.37 -36.80 1.80
CA VAL A 286 -6.78 -37.57 0.71
C VAL A 286 -6.44 -38.96 1.24
N ASP A 287 -6.90 -39.99 0.54
CA ASP A 287 -6.42 -41.35 0.77
C ASP A 287 -5.01 -41.49 0.18
N VAL A 288 -4.05 -41.76 1.06
CA VAL A 288 -2.62 -41.89 0.74
C VAL A 288 -2.09 -43.28 1.10
N THR A 289 -2.98 -44.27 1.22
CA THR A 289 -2.64 -45.66 1.53
C THR A 289 -1.69 -46.26 0.49
N ILE A 290 -1.99 -46.06 -0.81
CA ILE A 290 -1.19 -46.62 -1.91
C ILE A 290 0.20 -45.97 -1.98
N PRO A 291 0.35 -44.63 -2.02
CA PRO A 291 1.65 -43.97 -1.99
C PRO A 291 2.52 -44.37 -0.80
N LEU A 292 1.93 -44.48 0.40
CA LEU A 292 2.71 -44.87 1.57
C LEU A 292 3.15 -46.34 1.52
N GLN A 293 2.28 -47.24 1.04
CA GLN A 293 2.66 -48.64 0.89
C GLN A 293 3.77 -48.81 -0.15
N PHE A 294 3.78 -47.98 -1.19
CA PHE A 294 4.84 -47.97 -2.20
C PHE A 294 6.22 -47.63 -1.62
N LEU A 295 6.26 -46.80 -0.58
CA LEU A 295 7.49 -46.39 0.09
C LEU A 295 8.03 -47.42 1.09
N VAL A 296 7.27 -48.48 1.41
CA VAL A 296 7.72 -49.55 2.30
C VAL A 296 8.77 -50.41 1.59
N LYS A 297 9.91 -50.62 2.26
CA LYS A 297 11.00 -51.49 1.81
C LYS A 297 11.56 -52.27 2.99
N ASP A 298 11.78 -53.56 2.79
CA ASP A 298 12.38 -54.47 3.77
C ASP A 298 11.67 -54.39 5.15
N HIS A 299 10.33 -54.42 5.15
CA HIS A 299 9.49 -54.36 6.35
C HIS A 299 9.59 -53.05 7.16
N THR A 300 10.16 -51.99 6.57
CA THR A 300 10.26 -50.67 7.21
C THR A 300 9.77 -49.55 6.30
N LEU A 301 9.16 -48.53 6.89
CA LEU A 301 8.82 -47.28 6.22
C LEU A 301 9.65 -46.16 6.82
N GLN A 302 10.48 -45.51 5.98
CA GLN A 302 11.31 -44.39 6.40
C GLN A 302 11.07 -43.19 5.48
N ILE A 303 10.47 -42.13 6.01
CA ILE A 303 10.39 -40.82 5.36
C ILE A 303 11.23 -39.88 6.20
N LEU A 304 12.45 -39.62 5.72
CA LEU A 304 13.46 -38.82 6.41
C LEU A 304 13.43 -37.34 5.99
N ASN A 305 12.55 -36.96 5.08
CA ASN A 305 12.47 -35.61 4.56
C ASN A 305 11.75 -34.69 5.53
N ASP A 306 12.32 -33.52 5.78
CA ASP A 306 11.73 -32.44 6.62
C ASP A 306 10.87 -31.48 5.76
N GLN A 307 10.33 -31.99 4.65
CA GLN A 307 9.46 -31.27 3.73
C GLN A 307 8.02 -31.72 3.96
N PRO A 308 7.02 -30.87 3.67
CA PRO A 308 5.63 -31.22 3.85
C PRO A 308 5.28 -32.46 3.03
N LYS A 309 4.49 -33.37 3.61
CA LYS A 309 4.12 -34.65 2.99
C LYS A 309 3.31 -34.46 1.71
N SER A 310 2.75 -33.27 1.47
CA SER A 310 2.15 -32.89 0.19
C SER A 310 3.10 -32.96 -1.00
N ASN A 311 4.42 -32.93 -0.78
CA ASN A 311 5.43 -33.01 -1.85
C ASN A 311 5.80 -34.45 -2.22
N LEU A 312 5.29 -35.45 -1.49
CA LEU A 312 5.51 -36.86 -1.82
C LEU A 312 4.72 -37.24 -3.09
N GLU A 313 5.27 -38.16 -3.88
CA GLU A 313 4.58 -38.63 -5.08
C GLU A 313 3.25 -39.31 -4.72
N GLY A 314 2.17 -38.97 -5.42
CA GLY A 314 0.83 -39.48 -5.11
C GLY A 314 0.15 -38.78 -3.92
N PHE A 315 0.78 -37.79 -3.31
CA PHE A 315 0.16 -36.87 -2.35
C PHE A 315 -0.23 -35.56 -3.05
N TYR A 316 -1.23 -34.88 -2.48
CA TYR A 316 -1.50 -33.47 -2.76
C TYR A 316 -2.05 -32.81 -1.50
N ASP A 317 -1.95 -31.48 -1.42
CA ASP A 317 -2.54 -30.70 -0.32
C ASP A 317 -4.02 -30.40 -0.61
N PRO A 318 -4.98 -30.97 0.12
CA PRO A 318 -6.41 -30.68 -0.05
C PRO A 318 -6.86 -29.37 0.64
N CYS A 319 -6.04 -28.79 1.52
CA CYS A 319 -6.37 -27.67 2.39
C CYS A 319 -5.20 -26.68 2.50
N ILE A 320 -5.00 -25.89 1.45
CA ILE A 320 -3.91 -24.89 1.38
C ILE A 320 -4.12 -23.85 2.48
N GLY A 321 -3.10 -23.66 3.33
CA GLY A 321 -3.11 -22.70 4.44
C GLY A 321 -3.73 -23.20 5.75
N GLU A 322 -4.30 -24.40 5.79
CA GLU A 322 -4.73 -25.04 7.04
C GLU A 322 -3.69 -26.06 7.54
N THR A 323 -3.73 -26.36 8.84
CA THR A 323 -2.87 -27.39 9.45
C THR A 323 -3.30 -28.79 9.02
N LYS A 324 -2.33 -29.59 8.60
CA LYS A 324 -2.54 -30.94 8.06
C LYS A 324 -1.90 -31.98 8.96
N VAL A 325 -2.54 -33.13 9.01
CA VAL A 325 -2.03 -34.31 9.70
C VAL A 325 -2.07 -35.52 8.78
N LEU A 326 -1.13 -36.43 9.00
CA LEU A 326 -1.09 -37.74 8.36
C LEU A 326 -1.48 -38.80 9.38
N PHE A 327 -2.58 -39.47 9.12
CA PHE A 327 -3.05 -40.63 9.86
C PHE A 327 -2.59 -41.90 9.18
N ILE A 328 -2.05 -42.87 9.92
CA ILE A 328 -1.59 -44.16 9.38
C ILE A 328 -2.04 -45.28 10.31
N GLN A 329 -2.73 -46.27 9.74
CA GLN A 329 -2.99 -47.57 10.31
C GLN A 329 -2.24 -48.64 9.50
N TYR A 330 -1.52 -49.51 10.19
CA TYR A 330 -0.71 -50.55 9.57
C TYR A 330 -0.70 -51.84 10.39
N LYS A 331 -0.35 -52.95 9.75
CA LYS A 331 -0.08 -54.24 10.38
C LYS A 331 1.39 -54.57 10.28
N TYR A 332 1.96 -55.07 11.36
CA TYR A 332 3.34 -55.56 11.41
C TYR A 332 3.35 -56.88 12.18
N ASN A 333 3.94 -57.94 11.62
CA ASN A 333 3.87 -59.30 12.20
C ASN A 333 2.43 -59.74 12.54
N GLY A 334 1.45 -59.37 11.71
CA GLY A 334 0.04 -59.68 11.94
C GLY A 334 -0.68 -58.83 13.00
N GLU A 335 0.02 -57.98 13.75
CA GLU A 335 -0.56 -57.12 14.80
C GLU A 335 -0.89 -55.71 14.29
N PRO A 336 -1.99 -55.08 14.73
CA PRO A 336 -2.39 -53.74 14.28
C PRO A 336 -1.71 -52.59 15.05
N TYR A 337 -1.37 -51.53 14.34
CA TYR A 337 -0.74 -50.32 14.83
C TYR A 337 -1.41 -49.07 14.23
N GLU A 338 -1.44 -47.97 14.98
CA GLU A 338 -2.04 -46.70 14.58
C GLU A 338 -1.17 -45.52 15.04
N THR A 339 -1.05 -44.48 14.20
CA THR A 339 -0.35 -43.24 14.54
C THR A 339 -0.91 -42.04 13.78
N THR A 340 -0.82 -40.86 14.39
CA THR A 340 -1.12 -39.56 13.76
C THR A 340 0.11 -38.68 13.85
N LEU A 341 0.56 -38.14 12.72
CA LEU A 341 1.80 -37.39 12.58
C LEU A 341 1.52 -36.03 11.96
N THR A 342 2.26 -34.99 12.34
CA THR A 342 2.17 -33.67 11.70
C THR A 342 2.84 -33.69 10.32
N ASP A 343 2.57 -32.67 9.49
CA ASP A 343 3.01 -32.63 8.08
C ASP A 343 4.54 -32.74 7.90
N ASP A 344 5.32 -32.10 8.78
CA ASP A 344 6.79 -32.04 8.64
C ASP A 344 7.52 -33.12 9.47
N GLN A 345 6.79 -33.97 10.20
CA GLN A 345 7.42 -34.93 11.10
C GLN A 345 8.01 -36.14 10.36
N ILE A 346 9.29 -36.43 10.63
CA ILE A 346 10.00 -37.63 10.17
C ILE A 346 9.25 -38.90 10.58
N ILE A 347 9.03 -39.79 9.60
CA ILE A 347 8.31 -41.05 9.80
C ILE A 347 9.30 -42.21 9.79
N ARG A 348 9.26 -43.03 10.84
CA ARG A 348 9.93 -44.33 10.90
C ARG A 348 8.95 -45.34 11.47
N LEU A 349 8.56 -46.34 10.69
CA LEU A 349 7.72 -47.46 11.10
C LEU A 349 8.45 -48.79 10.83
N PRO A 350 8.23 -49.83 11.64
CA PRO A 350 7.32 -49.90 12.79
C PRO A 350 7.91 -49.28 14.09
N LYS A 351 7.05 -48.75 14.96
CA LYS A 351 7.40 -48.34 16.33
C LYS A 351 6.49 -49.03 17.35
N ALA A 352 7.07 -49.47 18.46
CA ALA A 352 6.33 -50.13 19.54
C ALA A 352 5.24 -49.23 20.16
N SER A 353 5.47 -47.91 20.21
CA SER A 353 4.52 -46.92 20.74
C SER A 353 3.23 -46.80 19.94
N HIS A 354 3.17 -47.31 18.71
CA HIS A 354 1.99 -47.25 17.86
C HIS A 354 1.10 -48.51 18.01
N LYS A 355 1.50 -49.49 18.84
CA LYS A 355 0.79 -50.76 18.95
C LYS A 355 -0.61 -50.53 19.53
N THR A 356 -1.63 -50.99 18.82
CA THR A 356 -3.02 -50.82 19.25
C THR A 356 -3.45 -52.04 20.06
N GLN A 357 -3.83 -51.84 21.32
CA GLN A 357 -4.46 -52.90 22.13
C GLN A 357 -5.97 -52.92 21.82
N TRP A 358 -6.39 -53.77 20.89
CA TRP A 358 -7.76 -53.78 20.38
C TRP A 358 -8.83 -54.36 21.34
N TRP A 359 -8.48 -54.77 22.57
CA TRP A 359 -9.41 -55.52 23.45
C TRP A 359 -10.07 -54.74 24.61
N SER A 360 -10.01 -53.41 24.67
CA SER A 360 -10.48 -52.67 25.88
C SER A 360 -11.30 -51.40 25.63
N ARG A 361 -12.09 -51.34 24.55
CA ARG A 361 -13.21 -50.38 24.48
C ARG A 361 -14.54 -51.11 24.73
N PRO A 362 -15.17 -50.97 25.92
CA PRO A 362 -16.50 -51.50 26.12
C PRO A 362 -17.49 -50.77 25.20
N PHE A 363 -18.38 -51.55 24.60
CA PHE A 363 -19.59 -51.10 23.90
C PHE A 363 -20.47 -50.28 24.87
N SER A 364 -20.14 -49.02 25.11
CA SER A 364 -20.98 -48.13 25.93
C SER A 364 -22.02 -47.46 25.04
N ALA A 365 -23.21 -48.07 25.05
CA ALA A 365 -24.53 -47.46 25.00
C ALA A 365 -24.77 -46.34 23.97
N VAL A 366 -25.41 -46.72 22.86
CA VAL A 366 -26.35 -45.85 22.15
C VAL A 366 -27.43 -45.41 23.15
N ARG A 367 -27.53 -44.11 23.43
CA ARG A 367 -28.74 -43.51 23.96
C ARG A 367 -29.17 -42.35 23.06
N SER A 368 -30.47 -42.40 22.77
CA SER A 368 -31.38 -41.47 22.10
C SER A 368 -31.08 -39.99 22.24
#